data_AF-A0A1H1ANB6-F1
#
_entry.id   AF-A0A1H1ANB6-F1
#
_cell.length_a   1.000
_cell.length_b   1.000
_cell.length_c   1.000
_cell.angle_alpha   90.00
_cell.angle_beta   90.00
_cell.angle_gamma   90.00
#
_symmetry.space_group_name_H-M   'P 1'
#
loop_
_entity.id
_entity.type
_entity.pdbx_description
1 polymer ?
#
loop_
_entity_poly.entity_id
_entity_poly.type
_entity_poly.pdbx_seq_one_letter_code
_entity_poly.pdbx_strand_id
1 'polypeptide(L)'
;MLERCRLSPWLTATALAAFGLGVVAGGRELVTERPTAVGHSPGTEAWGVHIALTGVALAWIAAAVRYPAVRPPMPLSADFARRVRAVYRSPLRAVPVTVLLVVCLYLVWRMGQQVLGGLDPSFTANAWGGPGYVGAFYCHYLDCLLQIAVGLVLVDRLLPGRTRVARPGASADDATVPKGAR
;
A
#
# COMPACT_ATOMS: atom_id res chain seq x y z
N MET A 1 23.83 1.57 -9.48
CA MET A 1 23.67 0.28 -8.78
C MET A 1 22.18 -0.04 -8.66
N LEU A 2 21.54 -0.40 -9.79
CA LEU A 2 20.16 -0.89 -9.81
C LEU A 2 20.24 -2.42 -9.71
N GLU A 3 20.37 -2.94 -8.49
CA GLU A 3 20.03 -4.36 -8.27
C GLU A 3 18.61 -4.53 -8.81
N ARG A 4 18.45 -5.35 -9.86
CA ARG A 4 17.14 -5.61 -10.47
C ARG A 4 16.23 -6.12 -9.36
N CYS A 5 15.27 -5.30 -8.94
CA CYS A 5 14.26 -5.72 -7.99
C CYS A 5 13.47 -6.86 -8.62
N ARG A 6 13.82 -8.11 -8.28
CA ARG A 6 13.06 -9.27 -8.73
C ARG A 6 11.68 -9.21 -8.10
N LEU A 7 10.64 -9.17 -8.93
CA LEU A 7 9.27 -9.27 -8.46
C LEU A 7 9.01 -10.67 -7.91
N SER A 8 8.21 -10.74 -6.86
CA SER A 8 7.70 -11.97 -6.29
C SER A 8 6.49 -12.42 -7.11
N PRO A 9 6.54 -13.58 -7.80
CA PRO A 9 5.43 -14.04 -8.64
C PRO A 9 4.13 -14.20 -7.84
N TRP A 10 4.22 -14.72 -6.61
CA TRP A 10 3.03 -14.96 -5.79
C TRP A 10 2.40 -13.66 -5.28
N LEU A 11 3.19 -12.69 -4.80
CA LEU A 11 2.64 -11.40 -4.35
C LEU A 11 2.02 -10.63 -5.51
N THR A 12 2.66 -10.68 -6.67
CA THR A 12 2.15 -10.05 -7.90
C THR A 12 0.84 -10.71 -8.31
N ALA A 13 0.80 -12.05 -8.37
CA ALA A 13 -0.42 -12.79 -8.71
C ALA A 13 -1.56 -12.54 -7.70
N THR A 14 -1.27 -12.52 -6.39
CA THR A 14 -2.27 -12.22 -5.35
C THR A 14 -2.81 -10.80 -5.47
N ALA A 15 -1.94 -9.80 -5.68
CA ALA A 15 -2.37 -8.41 -5.86
C ALA A 15 -3.21 -8.24 -7.13
N LEU A 16 -2.78 -8.85 -8.24
CA LEU A 16 -3.54 -8.83 -9.50
C LEU A 16 -4.89 -9.54 -9.37
N ALA A 17 -4.94 -10.68 -8.69
CA ALA A 17 -6.17 -11.40 -8.45
C ALA A 17 -7.12 -10.58 -7.58
N ALA A 18 -6.64 -9.98 -6.47
CA ALA A 18 -7.45 -9.12 -5.62
C ALA A 18 -8.00 -7.91 -6.40
N PHE A 19 -7.16 -7.23 -7.18
CA PHE A 19 -7.58 -6.11 -8.03
C PHE A 19 -8.61 -6.56 -9.08
N GLY A 20 -8.35 -7.65 -9.79
CA GLY A 20 -9.24 -8.18 -10.83
C GLY A 20 -10.59 -8.63 -10.27
N LEU A 21 -10.61 -9.29 -9.11
CA LEU A 21 -11.85 -9.59 -8.39
C LEU A 21 -12.60 -8.33 -7.98
N GLY A 22 -11.88 -7.25 -7.66
CA GLY A 22 -12.44 -5.93 -7.44
C GLY A 22 -13.18 -5.42 -8.67
N VAL A 23 -12.50 -5.41 -9.81
CA VAL A 23 -13.08 -4.98 -11.09
C VAL A 23 -14.34 -5.77 -11.42
N VAL A 24 -14.32 -7.10 -11.27
CA VAL A 24 -15.50 -7.95 -11.49
C VAL A 24 -16.63 -7.59 -10.52
N ALA A 25 -16.33 -7.36 -9.24
CA ALA A 25 -17.33 -6.95 -8.26
C ALA A 25 -17.97 -5.60 -8.62
N GLY A 26 -17.18 -4.60 -9.00
CA GLY A 26 -17.68 -3.30 -9.44
C GLY A 26 -18.50 -3.38 -10.73
N GLY A 27 -18.10 -4.25 -11.68
CA GLY A 27 -18.89 -4.50 -12.89
C GLY A 27 -20.22 -5.19 -12.59
N ARG A 28 -20.25 -6.11 -11.61
CA ARG A 28 -21.49 -6.75 -11.15
C ARG A 28 -22.42 -5.71 -10.51
N GLU A 29 -21.90 -4.84 -9.64
CA GLU A 29 -22.69 -3.75 -9.04
C GLU A 29 -23.30 -2.86 -10.13
N LEU A 30 -22.47 -2.39 -11.07
CA LEU A 30 -22.91 -1.55 -12.18
C LEU A 30 -24.04 -2.16 -13.04
N VAL A 31 -24.06 -3.49 -13.21
CA VAL A 31 -25.04 -4.18 -14.06
C VAL A 31 -26.26 -4.67 -13.27
N THR A 32 -26.12 -4.97 -11.98
CA THR A 32 -27.17 -5.62 -11.18
C THR A 32 -27.94 -4.64 -10.30
N GLU A 33 -27.31 -3.54 -9.86
CA GLU A 33 -27.99 -2.51 -9.09
C GLU A 33 -28.84 -1.68 -10.05
N ARG A 34 -30.17 -1.77 -9.89
CA ARG A 34 -31.07 -0.87 -10.61
C ARG A 34 -30.88 0.53 -10.00
N PRO A 35 -30.73 1.58 -10.81
CA PRO A 35 -30.58 2.93 -10.29
C PRO A 35 -31.85 3.33 -9.53
N THR A 36 -31.93 3.06 -8.23
CA THR A 36 -32.75 3.90 -7.36
C THR A 36 -32.03 5.22 -7.35
N ALA A 37 -32.59 6.26 -7.97
CA ALA A 37 -31.94 7.56 -8.09
C ALA A 37 -31.54 8.07 -6.70
N VAL A 38 -30.26 7.89 -6.35
CA VAL A 38 -29.69 8.43 -5.12
C VAL A 38 -29.37 9.89 -5.41
N GLY A 39 -30.09 10.79 -4.76
CA GLY A 39 -29.81 12.22 -4.83
C GLY A 39 -28.46 12.53 -4.17
N HIS A 40 -27.70 13.44 -4.78
CA HIS A 40 -26.56 14.05 -4.13
C HIS A 40 -27.03 14.93 -2.97
N SER A 41 -26.43 14.74 -1.79
CA SER A 41 -26.59 15.59 -0.62
C SER A 41 -25.41 16.55 -0.54
N PRO A 42 -25.62 17.87 -0.65
CA PRO A 42 -24.56 18.87 -0.50
C PRO A 42 -23.80 18.71 0.82
N GLY A 43 -22.49 18.91 0.78
CA GLY A 43 -21.61 18.81 1.96
C GLY A 43 -21.19 17.37 2.32
N THR A 44 -21.55 16.38 1.51
CA THR A 44 -21.01 15.01 1.63
C THR A 44 -19.64 14.89 0.96
N GLU A 45 -19.32 15.81 0.06
CA GLU A 45 -18.02 15.95 -0.55
C GLU A 45 -16.96 16.47 0.45
N ALA A 46 -15.84 15.76 0.55
CA ALA A 46 -14.73 16.05 1.44
C ALA A 46 -13.47 16.52 0.68
N TRP A 47 -13.65 17.31 -0.38
CA TRP A 47 -12.55 17.80 -1.22
C TRP A 47 -11.45 18.51 -0.43
N GLY A 48 -11.81 19.33 0.55
CA GLY A 48 -10.82 20.03 1.39
C GLY A 48 -9.88 19.07 2.12
N VAL A 49 -10.41 17.96 2.64
CA VAL A 49 -9.61 16.91 3.29
C VAL A 49 -8.68 16.24 2.27
N HIS A 50 -9.16 15.93 1.07
CA HIS A 50 -8.38 15.24 0.05
C HIS A 50 -7.27 16.10 -0.56
N ILE A 51 -7.49 17.42 -0.68
CA ILE A 51 -6.44 18.38 -1.04
C ILE A 51 -5.34 18.38 0.03
N ALA A 52 -5.70 18.42 1.31
CA ALA A 52 -4.73 18.35 2.40
C ALA A 52 -3.97 17.01 2.41
N LEU A 53 -4.66 15.89 2.26
CA LEU A 53 -4.06 14.56 2.15
C LEU A 53 -3.10 14.44 0.96
N THR A 54 -3.40 15.10 -0.15
CA THR A 54 -2.50 15.17 -1.31
C THR A 54 -1.24 15.95 -0.99
N GLY A 55 -1.36 17.11 -0.33
CA GLY A 55 -0.21 17.85 0.17
C GLY A 55 0.67 16.99 1.08
N VAL A 56 0.06 16.25 2.01
CA VAL A 56 0.76 15.31 2.90
C VAL A 56 1.44 14.18 2.11
N ALA A 57 0.76 13.59 1.12
CA ALA A 57 1.31 12.54 0.28
C ALA A 57 2.56 13.03 -0.48
N LEU A 58 2.49 14.22 -1.08
CA LEU A 58 3.60 14.83 -1.80
C LEU A 58 4.77 15.16 -0.87
N ALA A 59 4.49 15.74 0.31
CA ALA A 59 5.50 16.02 1.32
C ALA A 59 6.18 14.73 1.81
N TRP A 60 5.41 13.65 2.00
CA TRP A 60 5.94 12.35 2.38
C TRP A 60 6.80 11.74 1.27
N ILE A 61 6.38 11.82 0.00
CA ILE A 61 7.20 11.39 -1.13
C ILE A 61 8.54 12.15 -1.15
N ALA A 62 8.50 13.48 -1.02
CA ALA A 62 9.71 14.31 -0.96
C ALA A 62 10.61 13.94 0.22
N ALA A 63 10.03 13.69 1.40
CA ALA A 63 10.76 13.23 2.57
C ALA A 63 11.37 11.84 2.36
N ALA A 64 10.67 10.90 1.71
CA ALA A 64 11.13 9.54 1.45
C ALA A 64 12.32 9.48 0.48
N VAL A 65 12.52 10.51 -0.35
CA VAL A 65 13.73 10.66 -1.18
C VAL A 65 14.95 10.94 -0.31
N ARG A 66 14.80 11.77 0.73
CA ARG A 66 15.90 12.20 1.60
C ARG A 66 16.12 11.29 2.82
N TYR A 67 15.06 10.68 3.32
CA TYR A 67 15.05 9.90 4.55
C TYR A 67 14.57 8.47 4.29
N PRO A 68 15.50 7.50 4.08
CA PRO A 68 15.14 6.11 3.80
C PRO A 68 14.27 5.45 4.87
N ALA A 69 14.29 5.96 6.10
CA ALA A 69 13.50 5.45 7.21
C ALA A 69 11.98 5.57 6.99
N VAL A 70 11.51 6.60 6.27
CA VAL A 70 10.07 6.81 6.02
C VAL A 70 9.62 6.27 4.66
N ARG A 71 10.53 5.68 3.89
CA ARG A 71 10.22 5.15 2.57
C ARG A 71 9.43 3.84 2.69
N PRO A 72 8.23 3.74 2.09
CA PRO A 72 7.52 2.47 2.03
C PRO A 72 8.39 1.39 1.36
N PRO A 73 8.36 0.13 1.85
CA PRO A 73 9.07 -0.96 1.19
C PRO A 73 8.50 -1.21 -0.21
N MET A 74 9.23 -1.90 -1.08
CA MET A 74 8.69 -2.38 -2.35
C MET A 74 7.86 -3.65 -2.09
N PRO A 75 6.51 -3.57 -2.02
CA PRO A 75 5.68 -4.64 -1.48
C PRO A 75 5.66 -5.89 -2.38
N LEU A 76 5.94 -5.74 -3.67
CA LEU A 76 5.95 -6.85 -4.63
C LEU A 76 7.33 -7.46 -4.84
N SER A 77 8.35 -7.03 -4.08
CA SER A 77 9.71 -7.56 -4.23
C SER A 77 9.86 -8.96 -3.65
N ALA A 78 10.76 -9.76 -4.23
CA ALA A 78 11.15 -11.07 -3.70
C ALA A 78 11.78 -10.95 -2.30
N ASP A 79 12.45 -9.83 -1.99
CA ASP A 79 12.98 -9.59 -0.65
C ASP A 79 11.87 -9.44 0.39
N PHE A 80 10.88 -8.58 0.10
CA PHE A 80 9.71 -8.40 0.96
C PHE A 80 8.98 -9.73 1.18
N ALA A 81 8.78 -10.51 0.11
CA ALA A 81 8.18 -11.84 0.18
C ALA A 81 8.93 -12.80 1.13
N ARG A 82 10.26 -12.85 1.04
CA ARG A 82 11.07 -13.71 1.93
C ARG A 82 10.93 -13.27 3.39
N ARG A 83 10.94 -11.97 3.65
CA ARG A 83 10.80 -11.41 5.01
C ARG A 83 9.42 -11.68 5.60
N VAL A 84 8.36 -11.53 4.80
CA VAL A 84 7.00 -11.92 5.19
C VAL A 84 6.95 -13.40 5.56
N ARG A 85 7.48 -14.31 4.74
CA ARG A 85 7.53 -15.75 5.08
C ARG A 85 8.29 -16.02 6.38
N ALA A 86 9.39 -15.31 6.60
CA ALA A 86 10.19 -15.47 7.81
C ALA A 86 9.44 -15.01 9.08
N VAL A 87 8.49 -14.07 8.98
CA VAL A 87 7.71 -13.60 10.13
C VAL A 87 6.86 -14.71 10.75
N TYR A 88 6.39 -15.66 9.95
CA TYR A 88 5.54 -16.78 10.40
C TYR A 88 6.27 -17.78 11.31
N ARG A 89 7.58 -17.63 11.51
CA ARG A 89 8.33 -18.32 12.57
C ARG A 89 8.08 -17.73 13.96
N SER A 90 7.45 -16.56 14.06
CA SER A 90 7.12 -15.87 15.31
C SER A 90 5.61 -15.54 15.34
N PRO A 91 4.78 -16.33 16.04
CA PRO A 91 3.32 -16.14 16.00
C PRO A 91 2.88 -14.75 16.48
N LEU A 92 3.57 -14.18 17.47
CA LEU A 92 3.30 -12.83 17.99
C LEU A 92 3.47 -11.73 16.94
N ARG A 93 4.40 -11.89 15.99
CA ARG A 93 4.60 -10.92 14.89
C ARG A 93 3.74 -11.27 13.67
N ALA A 94 3.41 -12.55 13.49
CA ALA A 94 2.64 -13.02 12.35
C ALA A 94 1.20 -12.50 12.34
N VAL A 95 0.55 -12.41 13.51
CA VAL A 95 -0.83 -11.91 13.61
C VAL A 95 -0.97 -10.47 13.09
N PRO A 96 -0.27 -9.46 13.64
CA PRO A 96 -0.41 -8.08 13.16
C PRO A 96 0.04 -7.90 11.71
N VAL A 97 1.08 -8.62 11.25
CA VAL A 97 1.48 -8.58 9.84
C VAL A 97 0.40 -9.15 8.93
N THR A 98 -0.22 -10.28 9.31
CA THR A 98 -1.30 -10.88 8.52
C THR A 98 -2.49 -9.95 8.43
N VAL A 99 -2.91 -9.34 9.55
CA VAL A 99 -4.02 -8.38 9.58
C VAL A 99 -3.74 -7.19 8.65
N LEU A 100 -2.55 -6.57 8.76
CA LEU A 100 -2.18 -5.44 7.91
C LEU A 100 -2.10 -5.81 6.42
N LEU A 101 -1.58 -6.99 6.08
CA LEU A 101 -1.52 -7.45 4.69
C LEU A 101 -2.91 -7.76 4.12
N VAL A 102 -3.81 -8.33 4.94
CA VAL A 102 -5.22 -8.53 4.55
C VAL A 102 -5.91 -7.20 4.30
N VAL A 103 -5.70 -6.20 5.16
CA VAL A 103 -6.21 -4.82 4.93
C VAL A 103 -5.66 -4.25 3.63
N CYS A 104 -4.36 -4.38 3.37
CA CYS A 104 -3.76 -3.91 2.12
C CYS A 104 -4.37 -4.61 0.89
N LEU A 105 -4.58 -5.93 0.94
CA LEU A 105 -5.21 -6.67 -0.15
C LEU A 105 -6.68 -6.29 -0.35
N TYR A 106 -7.42 -6.06 0.74
CA TYR A 106 -8.78 -5.54 0.68
C TYR A 106 -8.83 -4.16 0.02
N LEU A 107 -7.89 -3.26 0.35
CA LEU A 107 -7.79 -1.95 -0.30
C LEU A 107 -7.46 -2.06 -1.79
N VAL A 108 -6.58 -3.00 -2.19
CA VAL A 108 -6.32 -3.28 -3.62
C VAL A 108 -7.59 -3.79 -4.34
N TRP A 109 -8.37 -4.65 -3.68
CA TRP A 109 -9.68 -5.07 -4.19
C TRP A 109 -10.65 -3.89 -4.31
N ARG A 110 -10.74 -3.02 -3.30
CA ARG A 110 -11.57 -1.79 -3.33
C ARG A 110 -11.18 -0.84 -4.46
N MET A 111 -9.88 -0.68 -4.71
CA MET A 111 -9.39 0.10 -5.87
C MET A 111 -9.89 -0.51 -7.19
N GLY A 112 -9.83 -1.84 -7.33
CA GLY A 112 -10.38 -2.53 -8.50
C GLY A 112 -11.89 -2.31 -8.67
N GLN A 113 -12.66 -2.42 -7.59
CA GLN A 113 -14.12 -2.19 -7.60
C GLN A 113 -14.47 -0.78 -8.08
N GLN A 114 -13.72 0.23 -7.63
CA GLN A 114 -13.94 1.63 -7.99
C GLN A 114 -13.84 1.90 -9.49
N VAL A 115 -13.07 1.10 -10.26
CA VAL A 115 -12.90 1.27 -11.71
C VAL A 115 -14.22 1.17 -12.46
N LEU A 116 -15.07 0.20 -12.12
CA LEU A 116 -16.37 -0.01 -12.78
C LEU A 116 -17.53 0.47 -11.90
N GLY A 117 -17.49 0.22 -10.59
CA GLY A 117 -18.55 0.67 -9.68
C GLY A 117 -18.69 2.19 -9.66
N GLY A 118 -17.59 2.94 -9.83
CA GLY A 118 -17.64 4.39 -9.92
C GLY A 118 -18.36 4.95 -11.16
N LEU A 119 -18.63 4.12 -12.18
CA LEU A 119 -19.38 4.55 -13.35
C LEU A 119 -20.88 4.66 -13.08
N ASP A 120 -21.38 4.05 -11.99
CA ASP A 120 -22.75 4.24 -11.54
C ASP A 120 -22.88 5.59 -10.82
N PRO A 121 -23.68 6.54 -11.34
CA PRO A 121 -23.90 7.83 -10.68
C PRO A 121 -24.51 7.68 -9.28
N SER A 122 -25.25 6.60 -9.01
CA SER A 122 -25.85 6.33 -7.71
C SER A 122 -24.78 5.98 -6.67
N PHE A 123 -23.74 5.25 -7.10
CA PHE A 123 -22.58 4.89 -6.29
C PHE A 123 -21.72 6.12 -5.95
N THR A 124 -21.58 7.06 -6.87
CA THR A 124 -20.75 8.26 -6.67
C THR A 124 -21.49 9.47 -6.12
N ALA A 125 -22.84 9.44 -6.07
CA ALA A 125 -23.68 10.57 -5.68
C ALA A 125 -23.27 11.24 -4.36
N ASN A 126 -22.88 10.43 -3.36
CA ASN A 126 -22.47 10.90 -2.03
C ASN A 126 -21.06 10.40 -1.64
N ALA A 127 -20.23 10.08 -2.64
CA ALA A 127 -18.83 9.75 -2.42
C ALA A 127 -18.04 11.01 -2.00
N TRP A 128 -16.92 10.82 -1.30
CA TRP A 128 -16.08 11.93 -0.83
C TRP A 128 -15.65 12.92 -1.92
N GLY A 129 -15.41 12.47 -3.14
CA GLY A 129 -15.11 13.34 -4.30
C GLY A 129 -16.25 13.42 -5.31
N GLY A 130 -17.45 12.96 -4.94
CA GLY A 130 -18.65 12.96 -5.77
C GLY A 130 -19.18 14.37 -6.09
N PRO A 131 -20.29 14.45 -6.84
CA PRO A 131 -21.08 13.32 -7.37
C PRO A 131 -20.47 12.66 -8.61
N GLY A 132 -19.41 13.23 -9.20
CA GLY A 132 -18.80 12.74 -10.43
C GLY A 132 -17.81 11.59 -10.24
N TYR A 133 -17.69 10.73 -11.26
CA TYR A 133 -16.74 9.62 -11.30
C TYR A 133 -15.30 10.05 -11.01
N VAL A 134 -14.82 11.11 -11.67
CA VAL A 134 -13.40 11.52 -11.59
C VAL A 134 -12.99 11.88 -10.17
N GLY A 135 -13.80 12.69 -9.49
CA GLY A 135 -13.50 13.10 -8.12
C GLY A 135 -13.62 11.94 -7.14
N ALA A 136 -14.68 11.12 -7.26
CA ALA A 136 -14.86 9.94 -6.44
C ALA A 136 -13.71 8.95 -6.63
N PHE A 137 -13.26 8.72 -7.87
CA PHE A 137 -12.13 7.86 -8.20
C PHE A 137 -10.84 8.38 -7.58
N TYR A 138 -10.53 9.66 -7.76
CA TYR A 138 -9.34 10.29 -7.20
C TYR A 138 -9.30 10.17 -5.66
N CYS A 139 -10.39 10.51 -4.98
CA CYS A 139 -10.46 10.48 -3.52
C CYS A 139 -10.27 9.06 -2.97
N HIS A 140 -11.00 8.08 -3.52
CA HIS A 140 -10.87 6.68 -3.09
C HIS A 140 -9.49 6.10 -3.37
N TYR A 141 -8.87 6.43 -4.51
CA TYR A 141 -7.52 5.96 -4.80
C TYR A 141 -6.49 6.61 -3.87
N LEU A 142 -6.62 7.91 -3.58
CA LEU A 142 -5.75 8.59 -2.63
C LEU A 142 -5.82 7.93 -1.24
N ASP A 143 -7.03 7.68 -0.74
CA ASP A 143 -7.26 7.00 0.52
C ASP A 143 -6.62 5.62 0.56
N CYS A 144 -6.89 4.79 -0.47
CA CYS A 144 -6.34 3.45 -0.55
C CYS A 144 -4.81 3.47 -0.62
N LEU A 145 -4.22 4.33 -1.45
CA LEU A 145 -2.77 4.43 -1.63
C LEU A 145 -2.06 4.88 -0.35
N LEU A 146 -2.60 5.89 0.35
CA LEU A 146 -2.05 6.36 1.61
C LEU A 146 -2.14 5.30 2.70
N GLN A 147 -3.30 4.65 2.85
CA GLN A 147 -3.48 3.58 3.83
C GLN A 147 -2.60 2.37 3.55
N ILE A 148 -2.46 1.96 2.27
CA ILE A 148 -1.53 0.90 1.86
C ILE A 148 -0.09 1.33 2.17
N ALA A 149 0.32 2.55 1.84
CA ALA A 149 1.67 3.02 2.10
C ALA A 149 2.01 3.00 3.60
N VAL A 150 1.10 3.49 4.45
CA VAL A 150 1.25 3.46 5.92
C VAL A 150 1.29 2.01 6.41
N GLY A 151 0.34 1.18 5.98
CA GLY A 151 0.28 -0.25 6.33
C GLY A 151 1.57 -0.97 5.97
N LEU A 152 2.14 -0.71 4.80
CA LEU A 152 3.40 -1.31 4.36
C LEU A 152 4.61 -0.83 5.16
N VAL A 153 4.65 0.44 5.58
CA VAL A 153 5.68 0.91 6.51
C VAL A 153 5.56 0.18 7.85
N LEU A 154 4.35 0.04 8.40
CA LEU A 154 4.13 -0.69 9.64
C LEU A 154 4.54 -2.16 9.51
N VAL A 155 4.17 -2.82 8.41
CA VAL A 155 4.62 -4.18 8.10
C VAL A 155 6.15 -4.24 8.05
N ASP A 156 6.83 -3.34 7.35
CA ASP A 156 8.29 -3.34 7.23
C ASP A 156 9.00 -3.30 8.60
N ARG A 157 8.42 -2.61 9.59
CA ARG A 157 8.93 -2.53 10.97
C ARG A 157 8.71 -3.81 11.79
N LEU A 158 7.67 -4.57 11.48
CA LEU A 158 7.38 -5.84 12.13
C LEU A 158 8.15 -7.02 11.50
N LEU A 159 8.55 -6.87 10.23
CA LEU A 159 9.33 -7.87 9.53
C LEU A 159 10.75 -8.00 10.09
N PRO A 160 11.37 -9.19 10.01
CA PRO A 160 12.78 -9.35 10.36
C PRO A 160 13.67 -8.35 9.61
N GLY A 161 14.76 -7.92 10.27
CA GLY A 161 15.72 -6.98 9.71
C GLY A 161 16.24 -7.46 8.36
N ARG A 162 16.56 -6.51 7.47
CA ARG A 162 17.18 -6.83 6.18
C ARG A 162 18.54 -7.44 6.47
N THR A 163 18.78 -8.68 6.03
CA THR A 163 20.11 -9.28 6.10
C THR A 163 21.05 -8.37 5.33
N ARG A 164 21.94 -7.65 6.03
CA ARG A 164 23.10 -7.05 5.36
C ARG A 164 23.88 -8.22 4.81
N VAL A 165 23.89 -8.39 3.50
CA VAL A 165 24.92 -9.20 2.86
C VAL A 165 26.24 -8.58 3.32
N ALA A 166 27.02 -9.32 4.10
CA ALA A 166 28.36 -8.89 4.47
C ALA A 166 29.07 -8.52 3.17
N ARG A 167 29.65 -7.31 3.11
CA ARG A 167 30.44 -6.92 1.93
C ARG A 167 31.47 -8.03 1.72
N PRO A 168 31.53 -8.66 0.53
CA PRO A 168 32.62 -9.56 0.20
C PRO A 168 33.92 -8.74 0.32
N GLY A 169 34.73 -9.03 1.34
CA GLY A 169 35.98 -8.32 1.61
C GLY A 169 36.08 -7.55 2.93
N ALA A 170 35.09 -7.59 3.83
CA ALA A 170 35.34 -7.22 5.23
C ALA A 170 36.18 -8.34 5.87
N SER A 171 37.51 -8.23 5.78
CA SER A 171 38.44 -9.16 6.42
C SER A 171 38.26 -9.10 7.93
N ALA A 172 38.53 -10.23 8.59
CA ALA A 172 38.50 -10.36 10.05
C ALA A 172 39.56 -9.49 10.76
N ASP A 173 40.41 -8.78 10.02
CA ASP A 173 41.52 -7.97 10.54
C ASP A 173 41.10 -6.57 11.03
N ASP A 174 39.88 -6.12 10.74
CA ASP A 174 39.40 -4.80 11.21
C ASP A 174 38.88 -4.85 12.68
N ALA A 175 39.03 -5.99 13.35
CA ALA A 175 38.55 -6.24 14.71
C ALA A 175 39.61 -6.09 15.81
N THR A 176 40.85 -5.69 15.49
CA THR A 176 41.94 -5.60 16.47
C THR A 176 42.68 -4.26 16.41
N VAL A 177 42.00 -3.16 16.72
CA VAL A 177 42.68 -2.00 17.31
C VAL A 177 42.42 -2.03 18.83
N PRO A 178 43.38 -2.48 19.65
CA PRO A 178 43.27 -2.33 21.09
C PRO A 178 43.31 -0.84 21.42
N LYS A 179 42.25 -0.35 22.05
CA LYS A 179 42.29 0.94 22.76
C LYS A 179 43.23 0.80 23.96
N GLY A 180 44.45 1.32 23.84
CA GLY A 180 45.37 1.45 24.97
C GLY A 180 46.61 2.29 24.64
N ALA A 181 46.81 3.34 25.45
CA ALA A 181 47.98 4.25 25.53
C ALA A 181 48.13 5.24 24.35
N ARG A 182 48.17 6.57 24.53
CA ARG A 182 48.50 7.45 25.66
C ARG A 182 47.58 8.67 25.68
#